data_AF-A0A1B9M9D7-F1
#
_entry.id   AF-A0A1B9M9D7-F1
#
_cell.length_a   1.000
_cell.length_b   1.000
_cell.length_c   1.000
_cell.angle_alpha   90.00
_cell.angle_beta   90.00
_cell.angle_gamma   90.00
#
_symmetry.space_group_name_H-M   'P 1'
#
loop_
_entity.id
_entity.type
_entity.pdbx_description
1 polymer ?
#
loop_
_entity_poly.entity_id
_entity_poly.type
_entity_poly.pdbx_seq_one_letter_code
_entity_poly.pdbx_strand_id
1 'polypeptide(L)'
;MVKNPAYSAAKVAKVQLTDKDIFDEELDKEITDYDIQEAAYLAKKGFHVPLKSSIILVQSGESVPDATMQLEMSKYYQVSVYNGFPKTKTLSNRRKSKDSDHVIYNNYMKQLRLIAAKGGQRTIVVYWGELENGVLDEKTNIVNWRLYSGGKLPSNTKSLRYLLKFTLVDVVTGNWSTYSPINVEVDYIPPKFRNNVTDIAQIDQLIHKSYANAALLLAERYKGKSVK
;
A
#
# COMPACT_ATOMS: atom_id res chain seq x y z
N MET A 1 -28.58 7.88 12.82
CA MET A 1 -27.57 6.84 13.11
C MET A 1 -26.70 6.69 11.87
N VAL A 2 -25.54 7.34 11.84
CA VAL A 2 -24.65 7.38 10.67
C VAL A 2 -23.93 6.04 10.61
N LYS A 3 -24.18 5.25 9.55
CA LYS A 3 -23.40 4.04 9.27
C LYS A 3 -21.98 4.50 8.94
N ASN A 4 -21.02 4.15 9.80
CA ASN A 4 -19.61 4.29 9.49
C ASN A 4 -19.28 3.27 8.38
N PRO A 5 -18.73 3.66 7.21
CA PRO A 5 -18.49 2.76 6.09
C PRO A 5 -17.29 1.81 6.28
N ALA A 6 -16.64 1.84 7.44
CA ALA A 6 -15.54 0.93 7.76
C ALA A 6 -16.09 -0.49 7.93
N TYR A 7 -15.57 -1.41 7.13
CA TYR A 7 -15.93 -2.83 7.05
C TYR A 7 -17.24 -3.14 6.31
N SER A 8 -17.25 -2.82 5.01
CA SER A 8 -18.07 -3.58 4.06
C SER A 8 -17.75 -5.06 4.22
N ALA A 9 -18.75 -5.84 4.62
CA ALA A 9 -18.74 -7.29 4.52
C ALA A 9 -18.16 -7.71 3.16
N ALA A 10 -17.23 -8.67 3.19
CA ALA A 10 -16.62 -9.27 2.02
C ALA A 10 -17.69 -9.78 1.05
N LYS A 11 -18.01 -9.00 0.00
CA LYS A 11 -18.82 -9.49 -1.15
C LYS A 11 -18.43 -8.92 -2.51
N VAL A 12 -17.33 -8.18 -2.61
CA VAL A 12 -16.61 -7.97 -3.87
C VAL A 12 -15.13 -8.09 -3.52
N ALA A 13 -14.41 -9.03 -4.13
CA ALA A 13 -12.95 -9.03 -4.07
C ALA A 13 -12.51 -7.70 -4.69
N LYS A 14 -12.11 -6.73 -3.85
CA LYS A 14 -11.60 -5.45 -4.35
C LYS A 14 -10.33 -5.76 -5.12
N VAL A 15 -10.31 -5.43 -6.41
CA VAL A 15 -9.14 -5.65 -7.26
C VAL A 15 -8.01 -4.78 -6.72
N GLN A 16 -6.99 -5.42 -6.16
CA GLN A 16 -5.81 -4.75 -5.65
C GLN A 16 -4.81 -4.49 -6.77
N LEU A 17 -4.00 -3.45 -6.61
CA LEU A 17 -2.79 -3.27 -7.41
C LEU A 17 -1.85 -4.45 -7.16
N THR A 18 -1.31 -4.99 -8.25
CA THR A 18 -0.29 -6.03 -8.26
C THR A 18 1.10 -5.40 -8.44
N ASP A 19 2.14 -6.18 -8.20
CA ASP A 19 3.51 -5.73 -8.44
C ASP A 19 3.71 -5.31 -9.93
N LYS A 20 3.01 -5.94 -10.87
CA LYS A 20 3.02 -5.57 -12.30
C LYS A 20 2.37 -4.23 -12.60
N ASP A 21 1.41 -3.78 -11.79
CA ASP A 21 0.80 -2.46 -11.95
C ASP A 21 1.72 -1.33 -11.47
N ILE A 22 2.78 -1.69 -10.73
CA ILE A 22 3.67 -0.76 -10.02
C ILE A 22 5.04 -0.73 -10.67
N PHE A 23 5.63 -1.91 -10.84
CA PHE A 23 6.89 -2.09 -11.54
C PHE A 23 6.57 -2.12 -13.02
N ASP A 24 7.07 -1.12 -13.72
CA ASP A 24 6.81 -0.87 -15.13
C ASP A 24 7.48 -1.94 -16.01
N GLU A 25 7.03 -3.19 -15.89
CA GLU A 25 7.57 -4.39 -16.53
C GLU A 25 7.19 -4.47 -18.02
N GLU A 26 6.23 -3.67 -18.47
CA GLU A 26 5.83 -3.57 -19.87
C GLU A 26 6.80 -2.65 -20.63
N LEU A 27 7.81 -3.28 -21.22
CA LEU A 27 8.84 -2.62 -22.00
C LEU A 27 8.46 -2.61 -23.48
N ASP A 28 8.41 -1.40 -24.04
CA ASP A 28 8.13 -1.17 -25.47
C ASP A 28 9.39 -1.40 -26.35
N LYS A 29 10.52 -1.77 -25.74
CA LYS A 29 11.84 -1.93 -26.36
C LYS A 29 12.61 -3.10 -25.73
N GLU A 30 13.57 -3.63 -26.47
CA GLU A 30 14.52 -4.63 -25.96
C GLU A 30 15.34 -4.06 -24.80
N ILE A 31 15.55 -4.86 -23.75
CA ILE A 31 16.42 -4.51 -22.61
C ILE A 31 17.86 -4.83 -22.99
N THR A 32 18.75 -3.85 -22.90
CA THR A 32 20.18 -4.04 -23.13
C THR A 32 20.97 -4.16 -21.81
N ASP A 33 22.17 -4.73 -21.86
CA ASP A 33 23.10 -4.74 -20.71
C ASP A 33 23.44 -3.33 -20.24
N TYR A 34 23.46 -2.35 -21.15
CA TYR A 34 23.66 -0.95 -20.81
C TYR A 34 22.53 -0.42 -19.93
N ASP A 35 21.27 -0.72 -20.28
CA ASP A 35 20.10 -0.31 -19.49
C ASP A 35 20.15 -0.89 -18.08
N ILE A 36 20.54 -2.16 -17.94
CA ILE A 36 20.68 -2.83 -16.63
C ILE A 36 21.79 -2.16 -15.80
N GLN A 37 22.94 -1.87 -16.41
CA GLN A 37 24.06 -1.20 -15.73
C GLN A 37 23.72 0.22 -15.32
N GLU A 38 23.03 0.98 -16.16
CA GLU A 38 22.57 2.33 -15.86
C GLU A 38 21.56 2.32 -14.70
N ALA A 39 20.55 1.43 -14.75
CA ALA A 39 19.59 1.25 -13.67
C ALA A 39 20.28 0.89 -12.34
N ALA A 40 21.24 -0.04 -12.37
CA ALA A 40 22.02 -0.42 -11.20
C ALA A 40 22.89 0.73 -10.66
N TYR A 41 23.50 1.53 -11.54
CA TYR A 41 24.28 2.70 -11.15
C TYR A 41 23.40 3.77 -10.49
N LEU A 42 22.21 4.04 -11.03
CA LEU A 42 21.26 4.98 -10.44
C LEU A 42 20.75 4.47 -9.07
N ALA A 43 20.50 3.17 -8.93
CA ALA A 43 20.06 2.57 -7.67
C ALA A 43 21.10 2.74 -6.53
N LYS A 44 22.41 2.79 -6.84
CA LYS A 44 23.47 3.04 -5.84
C LYS A 44 23.35 4.40 -5.16
N LYS A 45 22.69 5.39 -5.79
CA LYS A 45 22.43 6.70 -5.17
C LYS A 45 21.40 6.61 -4.03
N GLY A 46 20.75 5.46 -3.85
CA GLY A 46 19.70 5.25 -2.86
C GLY A 46 18.38 5.89 -3.27
N PHE A 47 17.33 5.52 -2.55
CA PHE A 47 16.00 6.11 -2.71
C PHE A 47 15.75 7.09 -1.57
N HIS A 48 15.31 8.31 -1.88
CA HIS A 48 15.18 9.38 -0.91
C HIS A 48 13.86 10.13 -1.10
N VAL A 49 13.17 10.40 0.00
CA VAL A 49 11.93 11.17 0.06
C VAL A 49 12.11 12.24 1.13
N PRO A 50 12.53 13.46 0.75
CA PRO A 50 12.76 14.54 1.70
C PRO A 50 11.51 14.83 2.53
N LEU A 51 11.71 15.16 3.81
CA LEU A 51 10.60 15.62 4.66
C LEU A 51 9.94 16.87 4.06
N LYS A 52 8.63 16.98 4.26
CA LYS A 52 7.74 18.04 3.74
C LYS A 52 7.63 18.09 2.21
N SER A 53 8.20 17.12 1.50
CA SER A 53 8.00 16.99 0.06
C SER A 53 6.58 16.56 -0.29
N SER A 54 6.17 16.87 -1.51
CA SER A 54 4.87 16.51 -2.09
C SER A 54 4.86 15.06 -2.55
N ILE A 55 3.90 14.29 -2.02
CA ILE A 55 3.70 12.88 -2.35
C ILE A 55 2.27 12.62 -2.81
N ILE A 56 2.11 11.62 -3.69
CA ILE A 56 0.82 10.95 -3.87
C ILE A 56 0.78 9.73 -2.96
N LEU A 57 -0.26 9.61 -2.16
CA LEU A 57 -0.57 8.43 -1.35
C LEU A 57 -1.68 7.62 -2.03
N VAL A 58 -1.43 6.32 -2.18
CA VAL A 58 -2.35 5.37 -2.79
C VAL A 58 -2.50 4.17 -1.86
N GLN A 59 -3.74 3.80 -1.57
CA GLN A 59 -4.06 2.52 -0.94
C GLN A 59 -4.54 1.56 -2.00
N SER A 60 -3.87 0.42 -2.12
CA SER A 60 -4.27 -0.63 -3.04
C SER A 60 -5.69 -1.13 -2.76
N GLY A 61 -6.52 -1.19 -3.79
CA GLY A 61 -7.91 -1.63 -3.71
C GLY A 61 -8.89 -0.59 -3.15
N GLU A 62 -8.48 0.67 -2.93
CA GLU A 62 -9.37 1.73 -2.46
C GLU A 62 -9.39 2.95 -3.39
N SER A 63 -10.53 3.64 -3.45
CA SER A 63 -10.65 4.90 -4.22
C SER A 63 -9.96 6.08 -3.53
N VAL A 64 -9.94 6.05 -2.21
CA VAL A 64 -9.30 7.03 -1.34
C VAL A 64 -8.60 6.25 -0.23
N PRO A 65 -7.32 6.57 0.08
CA PRO A 65 -6.62 5.94 1.20
C PRO A 65 -7.33 6.15 2.54
N ASP A 66 -7.04 5.30 3.52
CA ASP A 66 -7.54 5.46 4.88
C ASP A 66 -7.21 6.84 5.47
N ALA A 67 -8.18 7.47 6.12
CA ALA A 67 -8.05 8.83 6.63
C ALA A 67 -7.01 8.94 7.76
N THR A 68 -6.87 7.91 8.59
CA THR A 68 -5.85 7.87 9.65
C THR A 68 -4.46 7.76 9.04
N MET A 69 -4.26 6.90 8.03
CA MET A 69 -2.98 6.83 7.30
C MET A 69 -2.64 8.18 6.62
N GLN A 70 -3.61 8.84 5.99
CA GLN A 70 -3.41 10.19 5.44
C GLN A 70 -2.94 11.17 6.52
N LEU A 71 -3.61 11.20 7.67
CA LEU A 71 -3.26 12.08 8.78
C LEU A 71 -1.85 11.79 9.31
N GLU A 72 -1.50 10.52 9.51
CA GLU A 72 -0.17 10.12 10.00
C GLU A 72 0.94 10.47 9.00
N MET A 73 0.73 10.23 7.71
CA MET A 73 1.69 10.62 6.66
C MET A 73 1.82 12.15 6.52
N SER A 74 0.73 12.89 6.75
CA SER A 74 0.73 14.36 6.63
C SER A 74 1.63 15.06 7.66
N LYS A 75 2.00 14.37 8.75
CA LYS A 75 3.00 14.85 9.71
C LYS A 75 4.40 15.00 9.10
N TYR A 76 4.70 14.23 8.04
CA TYR A 76 6.02 14.16 7.44
C TYR A 76 6.06 14.66 5.99
N TYR A 77 4.93 14.66 5.28
CA TYR A 77 4.84 14.95 3.84
C TYR A 77 3.61 15.79 3.49
N GLN A 78 3.65 16.46 2.33
CA GLN A 78 2.46 17.08 1.74
C GLN A 78 1.70 16.03 0.93
N VAL A 79 0.63 15.50 1.52
CA VAL A 79 -0.11 14.36 0.97
C VAL A 79 -1.18 14.81 -0.02
N SER A 80 -1.08 14.32 -1.26
CA SER A 80 -2.18 14.25 -2.21
C SER A 80 -2.65 12.79 -2.32
N VAL A 81 -3.94 12.56 -2.57
CA VAL A 81 -4.49 11.19 -2.68
C VAL A 81 -4.83 10.83 -4.12
N TYR A 82 -4.72 9.53 -4.44
CA TYR A 82 -5.17 9.00 -5.73
C TYR A 82 -5.77 7.61 -5.56
N ASN A 83 -6.63 7.19 -6.50
CA ASN A 83 -7.27 5.87 -6.45
C ASN A 83 -6.25 4.75 -6.64
N GLY A 84 -6.38 3.66 -5.91
CA GLY A 84 -5.52 2.49 -6.00
C GLY A 84 -6.18 1.30 -6.68
N PHE A 85 -6.97 1.55 -7.73
CA PHE A 85 -7.50 0.48 -8.57
C PHE A 85 -6.66 0.38 -9.85
N PRO A 86 -6.24 -0.84 -10.26
CA PRO A 86 -5.61 -1.00 -11.56
C PRO A 86 -6.64 -0.62 -12.62
N LYS A 87 -6.21 0.14 -13.63
CA LYS A 87 -7.05 0.38 -14.81
C LYS A 87 -7.05 -0.90 -15.62
N THR A 88 -8.09 -1.72 -15.46
CA THR A 88 -8.26 -2.92 -16.27
C THR A 88 -8.31 -2.54 -17.75
N LYS A 89 -7.59 -3.30 -18.57
CA LYS A 89 -7.71 -3.27 -20.02
C LYS A 89 -9.17 -3.60 -20.35
N THR A 90 -10.04 -2.60 -20.46
CA THR A 90 -11.29 -2.79 -21.17
C THR A 90 -10.92 -2.92 -22.63
N LEU A 91 -10.65 -4.17 -23.04
CA LEU A 91 -10.95 -4.61 -24.39
C LEU A 91 -12.46 -4.43 -24.55
N SER A 92 -12.88 -3.18 -24.74
CA SER A 92 -14.19 -2.90 -25.28
C SER A 92 -14.30 -3.77 -26.53
N ASN A 93 -15.38 -4.52 -26.65
CA ASN A 93 -15.78 -5.25 -27.85
C ASN A 93 -16.04 -4.25 -29.01
N ARG A 94 -15.06 -3.41 -29.35
CA ARG A 94 -15.02 -2.67 -30.60
C ARG A 94 -14.66 -3.71 -31.64
N ARG A 95 -15.71 -4.12 -32.35
CA ARG A 95 -15.66 -4.77 -33.68
C ARG A 95 -14.37 -4.37 -34.37
N LYS A 96 -13.55 -5.37 -34.73
CA LYS A 96 -12.33 -5.24 -35.53
C LYS A 96 -12.60 -4.28 -36.71
N SER A 97 -12.31 -2.99 -36.55
CA SER A 97 -12.07 -2.10 -37.67
C SER A 97 -10.65 -2.36 -38.12
N LYS A 98 -10.48 -2.56 -39.42
CA LYS A 98 -9.27 -3.09 -40.05
C LYS A 98 -8.17 -2.02 -40.24
N ASP A 99 -8.15 -1.04 -39.33
CA ASP A 99 -7.09 -0.04 -39.17
C ASP A 99 -6.63 -0.15 -37.71
N SER A 100 -5.64 -0.99 -37.49
CA SER A 100 -5.01 -1.17 -36.19
C SER A 100 -4.06 0.00 -35.93
N ASP A 101 -4.62 1.16 -35.60
CA ASP A 101 -3.87 2.12 -34.78
C ASP A 101 -3.38 1.36 -33.56
N HIS A 102 -2.06 1.31 -33.37
CA HIS A 102 -1.45 0.75 -32.19
C HIS A 102 -1.91 1.55 -30.98
N VAL A 103 -2.99 1.12 -30.32
CA VAL A 103 -3.43 1.72 -29.05
C VAL A 103 -2.35 1.39 -28.02
N ILE A 104 -1.46 2.35 -27.76
CA ILE A 104 -0.45 2.25 -26.71
C ILE A 104 -1.17 2.27 -25.36
N TYR A 105 -1.24 1.10 -24.72
CA TYR A 105 -1.74 0.99 -23.36
C TYR A 105 -0.59 1.24 -22.39
N ASN A 106 -0.60 2.41 -21.74
CA ASN A 106 0.35 2.70 -20.67
C ASN A 106 -0.04 1.95 -19.40
N ASN A 107 0.92 1.31 -18.76
CA ASN A 107 0.79 0.72 -17.42
C ASN A 107 0.24 1.77 -16.41
N TYR A 108 -0.49 1.30 -15.39
CA TYR A 108 -1.03 2.15 -14.32
C TYR A 108 0.01 3.12 -13.75
N MET A 109 1.23 2.65 -13.44
CA MET A 109 2.27 3.50 -12.86
C MET A 109 2.79 4.56 -13.82
N LYS A 110 2.95 4.25 -15.12
CA LYS A 110 3.29 5.27 -16.16
C LYS A 110 2.27 6.41 -16.15
N GLN A 111 0.98 6.09 -16.11
CA GLN A 111 -0.09 7.09 -16.07
C GLN A 111 -0.06 7.89 -14.77
N LEU A 112 0.10 7.23 -13.64
CA LEU A 112 0.12 7.90 -12.34
C LEU A 112 1.34 8.82 -12.20
N ARG A 113 2.51 8.42 -12.68
CA ARG A 113 3.71 9.27 -12.74
C ARG A 113 3.49 10.51 -13.60
N LEU A 114 2.81 10.40 -14.74
CA LEU A 114 2.46 11.57 -15.56
C LEU A 114 1.53 12.54 -14.81
N ILE A 115 0.51 12.02 -14.11
CA ILE A 115 -0.40 12.82 -13.29
C ILE A 115 0.37 13.49 -12.14
N ALA A 116 1.22 12.72 -11.46
CA ALA A 116 2.07 13.17 -10.38
C ALA A 116 2.99 14.32 -10.83
N ALA A 117 3.65 14.16 -11.97
CA ALA A 117 4.51 15.18 -12.55
C ALA A 117 3.75 16.47 -12.86
N LYS A 118 2.55 16.36 -13.46
CA LYS A 118 1.67 17.52 -13.71
C LYS A 118 1.23 18.22 -12.43
N GLY A 119 1.04 17.47 -11.34
CA GLY A 119 0.67 17.98 -10.02
C GLY A 119 1.85 18.42 -9.16
N GLY A 120 3.09 18.45 -9.69
CA GLY A 120 4.29 18.81 -8.93
C GLY A 120 4.64 17.85 -7.79
N GLN A 121 4.21 16.60 -7.88
CA GLN A 121 4.45 15.55 -6.89
C GLN A 121 5.78 14.86 -7.21
N ARG A 122 6.58 14.56 -6.19
CA ARG A 122 7.93 14.00 -6.38
C ARG A 122 7.96 12.49 -6.23
N THR A 123 7.09 11.95 -5.38
CA THR A 123 7.08 10.53 -5.03
C THR A 123 5.64 10.03 -4.99
N ILE A 124 5.43 8.82 -5.48
CA ILE A 124 4.19 8.06 -5.27
C ILE A 124 4.47 7.02 -4.20
N VAL A 125 3.63 6.96 -3.18
CA VAL A 125 3.67 5.96 -2.11
C VAL A 125 2.41 5.11 -2.22
N VAL A 126 2.59 3.84 -2.58
CA VAL A 126 1.52 2.85 -2.63
C VAL A 126 1.65 1.94 -1.42
N TYR A 127 0.53 1.62 -0.76
CA TYR A 127 0.54 0.66 0.35
C TYR A 127 -0.59 -0.38 0.27
N TRP A 128 -0.30 -1.52 0.89
CA TRP A 128 -1.22 -2.62 1.15
C TRP A 128 -1.27 -2.85 2.66
N GLY A 129 -2.44 -3.23 3.15
CA GLY A 129 -2.67 -3.52 4.56
C GLY A 129 -3.44 -4.83 4.73
N GLU A 130 -2.90 -5.74 5.53
CA GLU A 130 -3.50 -7.04 5.81
C GLU A 130 -3.63 -7.24 7.31
N LEU A 131 -4.83 -7.63 7.76
CA LEU A 131 -5.11 -7.94 9.15
C LEU A 131 -5.02 -9.45 9.33
N GLU A 132 -4.28 -9.90 10.33
CA GLU A 132 -4.17 -11.31 10.67
C GLU A 132 -4.56 -11.56 12.13
N ASN A 133 -5.18 -12.72 12.36
CA ASN A 133 -5.45 -13.23 13.69
C ASN A 133 -4.53 -14.43 13.98
N GLY A 134 -3.96 -14.42 15.18
CA GLY A 134 -3.02 -15.41 15.66
C GLY A 134 -3.69 -16.40 16.62
N VAL A 135 -3.45 -17.69 16.40
CA VAL A 135 -3.81 -18.77 17.32
C VAL A 135 -2.53 -19.44 17.81
N LEU A 136 -2.32 -19.45 19.11
CA LEU A 136 -1.17 -20.14 19.71
C LEU A 136 -1.35 -21.65 19.58
N ASP A 137 -0.36 -22.33 19.00
CA ASP A 137 -0.25 -23.79 19.06
C ASP A 137 0.39 -24.17 20.39
N GLU A 138 -0.40 -24.77 21.28
CA GLU A 138 0.05 -25.16 22.62
C GLU A 138 1.15 -26.23 22.61
N LYS A 139 1.30 -27.01 21.52
CA LYS A 139 2.32 -28.05 21.43
C LYS A 139 3.69 -27.47 21.04
N THR A 140 3.70 -26.50 20.14
CA THR A 140 4.93 -25.91 19.59
C THR A 140 5.27 -24.56 20.22
N ASN A 141 4.33 -23.95 20.93
CA ASN A 141 4.38 -22.58 21.44
C ASN A 141 4.62 -21.53 20.34
N ILE A 142 4.18 -21.83 19.11
CA ILE A 142 4.27 -20.95 17.94
C ILE A 142 2.89 -20.35 17.66
N VAL A 143 2.85 -19.06 17.29
CA VAL A 143 1.61 -18.41 16.85
C VAL A 143 1.39 -18.71 15.37
N ASN A 144 0.27 -19.37 15.07
CA ASN A 144 -0.20 -19.60 13.71
C ASN A 144 -1.05 -18.41 13.26
N TRP A 145 -0.54 -17.65 12.29
CA TRP A 145 -1.20 -16.48 11.73
C TRP A 145 -2.11 -16.85 10.56
N ARG A 146 -3.26 -16.20 10.48
CA ARG A 146 -4.22 -16.36 9.39
C ARG A 146 -4.78 -15.01 8.98
N LEU A 147 -4.92 -14.79 7.67
CA LEU A 147 -5.59 -13.62 7.13
C LEU A 147 -7.03 -13.54 7.62
N TYR A 148 -7.38 -12.39 8.19
CA TYR A 148 -8.72 -12.10 8.65
C TYR A 148 -9.50 -11.37 7.55
N SER A 149 -10.53 -12.03 7.04
CA SER A 149 -11.38 -11.54 5.94
C SER A 149 -12.69 -10.90 6.41
N GLY A 150 -12.80 -10.58 7.71
CA GLY A 150 -14.01 -10.04 8.34
C GLY A 150 -14.88 -11.11 8.99
N GLY A 151 -15.91 -10.67 9.71
CA GLY A 151 -16.82 -11.53 10.45
C GLY A 151 -16.54 -11.55 11.95
N LYS A 152 -16.81 -12.67 12.61
CA LYS A 152 -16.49 -12.84 14.03
C LYS A 152 -15.12 -13.49 14.15
N LEU A 153 -14.25 -12.95 15.02
CA LEU A 153 -12.96 -13.58 15.30
C LEU A 153 -13.16 -14.96 15.93
N PRO A 154 -12.36 -15.98 15.54
CA PRO A 154 -12.39 -17.30 16.19
C PRO A 154 -12.19 -17.18 17.70
N SER A 155 -12.94 -17.97 18.47
CA SER A 155 -12.90 -17.93 19.95
C SER A 155 -11.54 -18.28 20.55
N ASN A 156 -10.70 -18.99 19.80
CA ASN A 156 -9.33 -19.36 20.17
C ASN A 156 -8.27 -18.35 19.70
N THR A 157 -8.67 -17.22 19.12
CA THR A 157 -7.73 -16.13 18.78
C THR A 157 -7.04 -15.63 20.06
N LYS A 158 -5.73 -15.46 19.99
CA LYS A 158 -4.89 -14.95 21.09
C LYS A 158 -4.22 -13.63 20.78
N SER A 159 -3.94 -13.37 19.50
CA SER A 159 -3.22 -12.17 19.07
C SER A 159 -3.79 -11.62 17.77
N LEU A 160 -3.57 -10.34 17.53
CA LEU A 160 -3.85 -9.67 16.26
C LEU A 160 -2.58 -8.96 15.79
N ARG A 161 -2.39 -8.90 14.47
CA ARG A 161 -1.35 -8.07 13.87
C ARG A 161 -1.82 -7.46 12.56
N TYR A 162 -1.24 -6.33 12.21
CA TYR A 162 -1.55 -5.64 10.96
C TYR A 162 -0.27 -5.41 10.16
N LEU A 163 -0.23 -6.02 8.97
CA LEU A 163 0.92 -6.04 8.09
C LEU A 163 0.79 -4.91 7.09
N LEU A 164 1.85 -4.14 6.94
CA LEU A 164 1.94 -3.08 5.95
C LEU A 164 3.08 -3.38 4.98
N LYS A 165 2.79 -3.22 3.70
CA LYS A 165 3.79 -3.20 2.62
C LYS A 165 3.67 -1.88 1.91
N PHE A 166 4.79 -1.21 1.70
CA PHE A 166 4.90 0.02 0.93
C PHE A 166 5.74 -0.21 -0.32
N THR A 167 5.36 0.46 -1.39
CA THR A 167 6.21 0.70 -2.56
C THR A 167 6.25 2.19 -2.81
N LEU A 168 7.45 2.75 -2.83
CA LEU A 168 7.71 4.14 -3.19
C LEU A 168 8.24 4.19 -4.61
N VAL A 169 7.75 5.13 -5.42
CA VAL A 169 8.16 5.31 -6.81
C VAL A 169 8.54 6.76 -7.02
N ASP A 170 9.75 7.00 -7.53
CA ASP A 170 10.21 8.31 -7.95
C ASP A 170 9.51 8.70 -9.25
N VAL A 171 8.87 9.88 -9.24
CA VAL A 171 8.00 10.29 -10.34
C VAL A 171 8.78 10.51 -11.64
N VAL A 172 9.99 11.04 -11.57
CA VAL A 172 10.78 11.43 -12.75
C VAL A 172 11.49 10.23 -13.35
N THR A 173 12.15 9.43 -12.52
CA THR A 173 12.99 8.31 -12.96
C THR A 173 12.23 7.01 -13.08
N GLY A 174 11.20 6.79 -12.26
CA GLY A 174 10.52 5.50 -12.16
C GLY A 174 11.26 4.49 -11.30
N ASN A 175 12.40 4.88 -10.73
CA ASN A 175 13.06 4.09 -9.69
C ASN A 175 12.08 3.87 -8.54
N TRP A 176 12.23 2.75 -7.86
CA TRP A 176 11.33 2.37 -6.80
C TRP A 176 12.07 1.75 -5.62
N SER A 177 11.40 1.72 -4.48
CA SER A 177 11.87 1.04 -3.28
C SER A 177 10.70 0.43 -2.54
N THR A 178 10.83 -0.83 -2.11
CA THR A 178 9.84 -1.49 -1.28
C THR A 178 10.27 -1.47 0.18
N TYR A 179 9.29 -1.37 1.07
CA TYR A 179 9.51 -1.38 2.51
C TYR A 179 8.32 -1.96 3.25
N SER A 180 8.57 -2.90 4.15
CA SER A 180 7.58 -3.38 5.12
C SER A 180 8.09 -3.08 6.52
N PRO A 181 7.44 -2.18 7.29
CA PRO A 181 7.82 -1.93 8.67
C PRO A 181 7.60 -3.17 9.53
N ILE A 182 8.24 -3.19 10.70
CA ILE A 182 7.99 -4.22 11.70
C ILE A 182 6.50 -4.18 12.07
N ASN A 183 5.86 -5.34 12.04
CA ASN A 183 4.44 -5.47 12.34
C ASN A 183 4.16 -5.04 13.78
N VAL A 184 3.08 -4.30 13.98
CA VAL A 184 2.53 -4.12 15.32
C VAL A 184 1.67 -5.33 15.63
N GLU A 185 1.97 -5.97 16.74
CA GLU A 185 1.23 -7.12 17.26
C GLU A 185 0.64 -6.75 18.63
N VAL A 186 -0.57 -7.22 18.91
CA VAL A 186 -1.27 -7.00 20.18
C VAL A 186 -1.94 -8.29 20.63
N ASP A 187 -2.03 -8.47 21.95
CA ASP A 187 -2.85 -9.52 22.53
C ASP A 187 -4.33 -9.22 22.29
N TYR A 188 -5.09 -10.24 21.90
CA TYR A 188 -6.51 -10.13 21.66
C TYR A 188 -7.30 -10.50 22.92
N ILE A 189 -8.23 -9.62 23.30
CA ILE A 189 -9.14 -9.82 24.42
C ILE A 189 -10.51 -10.16 23.85
N PRO A 190 -10.99 -11.42 24.00
CA PRO A 190 -12.33 -11.78 23.54
C PRO A 190 -13.40 -10.94 24.24
N PRO A 191 -14.39 -10.38 23.52
CA PRO A 191 -15.49 -9.64 24.11
C PRO A 191 -16.21 -10.49 25.16
N LYS A 192 -16.41 -9.93 26.36
CA LYS A 192 -17.22 -10.52 27.42
C LYS A 192 -18.45 -9.66 27.64
N PHE A 193 -19.57 -10.29 28.02
CA PHE A 193 -20.87 -9.63 28.21
C PHE A 193 -20.84 -8.42 29.18
N ARG A 194 -19.81 -8.29 30.03
CA ARG A 194 -19.65 -7.23 31.04
C ARG A 194 -18.59 -6.18 30.69
N ASN A 195 -17.84 -6.34 29.60
CA ASN A 195 -16.77 -5.42 29.22
C ASN A 195 -17.14 -4.71 27.92
N ASN A 196 -16.87 -3.41 27.82
CA ASN A 196 -17.11 -2.61 26.61
C ASN A 196 -16.07 -2.85 25.50
N VAL A 197 -15.21 -3.86 25.62
CA VAL A 197 -14.19 -4.19 24.62
C VAL A 197 -14.83 -4.98 23.49
N THR A 198 -14.73 -4.46 22.27
CA THR A 198 -15.26 -5.09 21.05
C THR A 198 -14.13 -5.47 20.10
N ASP A 199 -14.37 -6.43 19.21
CA ASP A 199 -13.42 -6.82 18.15
C ASP A 199 -13.04 -5.60 17.31
N ILE A 200 -14.04 -4.80 16.92
CA ILE A 200 -13.87 -3.61 16.09
C ILE A 200 -12.96 -2.59 16.78
N ALA A 201 -13.21 -2.29 18.05
CA ALA A 201 -12.39 -1.31 18.78
C ALA A 201 -10.92 -1.74 18.89
N GLN A 202 -10.65 -3.03 19.11
CA GLN A 202 -9.29 -3.55 19.17
C GLN A 202 -8.60 -3.52 17.80
N ILE A 203 -9.33 -3.88 16.75
CA ILE A 203 -8.84 -3.84 15.37
C ILE A 203 -8.53 -2.39 14.95
N ASP A 204 -9.44 -1.45 15.18
CA ASP A 204 -9.26 -0.04 14.84
C ASP A 204 -8.04 0.54 15.58
N GLN A 205 -7.90 0.24 16.87
CA GLN A 205 -6.74 0.66 17.67
C GLN A 205 -5.42 0.09 17.12
N LEU A 206 -5.41 -1.19 16.75
CA LEU A 206 -4.25 -1.83 16.14
C LEU A 206 -3.87 -1.14 14.83
N ILE A 207 -4.83 -0.94 13.93
CA ILE A 207 -4.59 -0.30 12.62
C ILE A 207 -4.05 1.11 12.80
N HIS A 208 -4.66 1.91 13.69
CA HIS A 208 -4.19 3.27 13.98
C HIS A 208 -2.74 3.28 14.49
N LYS A 209 -2.41 2.37 15.42
CA LYS A 209 -1.05 2.24 15.95
C LYS A 209 -0.06 1.82 14.86
N SER A 210 -0.45 0.88 13.99
CA SER A 210 0.36 0.45 12.86
C SER A 210 0.62 1.58 11.87
N TYR A 211 -0.40 2.38 11.54
CA TYR A 211 -0.27 3.53 10.65
C TYR A 211 0.68 4.59 11.21
N ALA A 212 0.52 4.96 12.48
CA ALA A 212 1.39 5.94 13.13
C ALA A 212 2.86 5.46 13.14
N ASN A 213 3.09 4.20 13.52
CA ASN A 213 4.42 3.62 13.54
C ASN A 213 5.03 3.53 12.13
N ALA A 214 4.24 3.09 11.14
CA ALA A 214 4.68 2.95 9.77
C ALA A 214 5.05 4.28 9.12
N ALA A 215 4.25 5.33 9.32
CA ALA A 215 4.52 6.66 8.79
C ALA A 215 5.85 7.23 9.35
N LEU A 216 6.06 7.10 10.66
CA LEU A 216 7.32 7.49 11.31
C LEU A 216 8.51 6.70 10.74
N LEU A 217 8.43 5.37 10.71
CA LEU A 217 9.54 4.52 10.26
C LEU A 217 9.87 4.72 8.77
N LEU A 218 8.85 4.92 7.93
CA LEU A 218 9.04 5.24 6.52
C LEU A 218 9.74 6.59 6.36
N ALA A 219 9.28 7.62 7.09
CA ALA A 219 9.91 8.94 7.06
C ALA A 219 11.38 8.91 7.52
N GLU A 220 11.65 8.23 8.63
CA GLU A 220 13.01 8.06 9.15
C GLU A 220 13.93 7.29 8.18
N ARG A 221 13.39 6.28 7.51
CA ARG A 221 14.14 5.47 6.53
C ARG A 221 14.51 6.26 5.28
N TYR A 222 13.60 7.08 4.77
CA TYR A 222 13.75 7.70 3.45
C TYR A 222 14.08 9.19 3.47
N LYS A 223 14.10 9.88 4.61
CA LYS A 223 14.41 11.33 4.70
C LYS A 223 15.75 11.75 4.09
N GLY A 224 16.67 10.80 3.88
CA GLY A 224 18.03 11.03 3.41
C GLY A 224 18.96 11.50 4.53
N LYS A 225 20.27 11.32 4.32
CA LYS A 225 21.27 11.90 5.22
C LYS A 225 21.37 13.39 4.91
N SER A 226 21.26 14.25 5.91
CA SER A 226 21.73 15.63 5.77
C SER A 226 23.20 15.57 5.37
N VAL A 227 23.52 16.01 4.15
CA VAL A 227 24.88 16.34 3.80
C VAL A 227 25.24 17.52 4.70
N LYS A 228 26.06 17.26 5.72
CA LYS A 228 26.74 18.31 6.49
C LYS A 228 27.84 18.90 5.64
#